data_AF-A0A9W7A323-F1
#
_entry.id   AF-A0A9W7A323-F1
#
_cell.length_a   1.000
_cell.length_b   1.000
_cell.length_c   1.000
_cell.angle_alpha   90.00
_cell.angle_beta   90.00
_cell.angle_gamma   90.00
#
_symmetry.space_group_name_H-M   'P 1'
#
loop_
_entity.id
_entity.type
_entity.pdbx_description
1 polymer ?
#
loop_
_entity_poly.entity_id
_entity_poly.type
_entity_poly.pdbx_seq_one_letter_code
_entity_poly.pdbx_strand_id
1 'polypeptide(L)'
;MGSPSPAAPLKKERPKGLARLYRAFKHSFTFHMPIGTTNTEKVKYFWMMVGLSAFVNGNIIFWIWLADKKGWVDRTAWDAWGTVRSQSRHDAGCEYAADDRLNYLAQPITTLANFAFTFVGFLILEFAVFDFRRNGFSQILCNDAPTLQEGQLIGSHPFLSVILAGCLAMMGITSFFWHSSLSNKGATMDFGCMYVLIDYILGLCALRLLAYFNFARVWMLTVSIHIISFGSLAIGLWMYKRNFVEKFEDQSVLILYLILGVVGGVPMPFIFGIIRIIKNNILGCFCGREWRREKKEQRRARHNGQGVRRRRSWGLGIIALITMLTAKYFRSGDEEWMCTEVWGPHHWFQAHAVWHVGCALAVMFVYLFLRSEVFNMYGYVSKYETYYEGEEQNWIERQVEKVEDLIEYLDGETEEEFVERKSQVGRGGNTQTQMELVVRERENSAEGLGSIL
;
A
#
# COMPACT_ATOMS: atom_id res chain seq x y z
N MET A 1 51.53 23.98 -27.63
CA MET A 1 50.24 24.58 -27.20
C MET A 1 49.64 23.65 -26.16
N GLY A 2 49.63 24.05 -24.89
CA GLY A 2 49.13 23.21 -23.79
C GLY A 2 47.61 23.13 -23.81
N SER A 3 47.07 21.91 -23.78
CA SER A 3 45.63 21.67 -23.64
C SER A 3 45.11 22.33 -22.35
N PRO A 4 44.03 23.12 -22.39
CA PRO A 4 43.47 23.76 -21.21
C PRO A 4 43.09 22.69 -20.17
N SER A 5 43.58 22.88 -18.94
CA SER A 5 43.25 22.03 -17.80
C SER A 5 41.73 22.02 -17.60
N PRO A 6 41.10 20.84 -17.43
CA PRO A 6 39.65 20.77 -17.24
C PRO A 6 39.25 21.61 -16.02
N ALA A 7 38.37 22.59 -16.24
CA ALA A 7 37.88 23.47 -15.19
C ALA A 7 37.36 22.65 -14.02
N ALA A 8 37.83 22.98 -12.81
CA ALA A 8 37.40 22.30 -11.60
C ALA A 8 35.87 22.34 -11.51
N PRO A 9 35.19 21.20 -11.26
CA PRO A 9 33.74 21.16 -11.23
C PRO A 9 33.24 22.13 -10.16
N LEU A 10 32.46 23.13 -10.60
CA LEU A 10 31.83 24.11 -9.71
C LEU A 10 31.13 23.35 -8.58
N LYS A 11 31.53 23.63 -7.33
CA LYS A 11 30.88 23.09 -6.14
C LYS A 11 29.42 23.55 -6.15
N LYS A 12 28.53 22.66 -6.61
CA LYS A 12 27.09 22.91 -6.62
C LYS A 12 26.64 23.13 -5.19
N GLU A 13 26.28 24.37 -4.83
CA GLU A 13 25.84 24.69 -3.48
C GLU A 13 24.67 23.80 -3.08
N ARG A 14 24.78 23.16 -1.92
CA ARG A 14 23.68 22.35 -1.40
C ARG A 14 22.54 23.31 -1.01
N PRO A 15 21.30 23.05 -1.42
CA PRO A 15 20.16 23.83 -0.93
C PRO A 15 20.12 23.79 0.60
N LYS A 16 20.03 24.97 1.21
CA LYS A 16 19.82 25.14 2.66
C LYS A 16 18.33 25.41 2.94
N GLY A 17 17.87 25.04 4.14
CA GLY A 17 16.53 25.38 4.66
C GLY A 17 15.34 24.85 3.85
N LEU A 18 14.35 25.74 3.63
CA LEU A 18 13.07 25.48 2.95
C LEU A 18 13.24 24.82 1.57
N ALA A 19 14.28 25.17 0.81
CA ALA A 19 14.52 24.57 -0.50
C ALA A 19 14.83 23.07 -0.42
N ARG A 20 15.44 22.59 0.67
CA ARG A 20 15.64 21.16 0.93
C ARG A 20 14.33 20.48 1.30
N LEU A 21 13.51 21.15 2.12
CA LEU A 21 12.22 20.64 2.56
C LEU A 21 11.24 20.53 1.39
N TYR A 22 11.15 21.57 0.55
CA TYR A 22 10.38 21.56 -0.69
C TYR A 22 10.86 20.49 -1.66
N ARG A 23 12.19 20.30 -1.82
CA ARG A 23 12.70 19.19 -2.65
C ARG A 23 12.35 17.83 -2.09
N ALA A 24 12.41 17.66 -0.77
CA ALA A 24 12.01 16.41 -0.11
C ALA A 24 10.51 16.17 -0.30
N PHE A 25 9.67 17.19 -0.08
CA PHE A 25 8.23 17.13 -0.29
C PHE A 25 7.89 16.82 -1.75
N LYS A 26 8.41 17.60 -2.71
CA LYS A 26 8.22 17.39 -4.14
C LYS A 26 8.66 15.99 -4.55
N HIS A 27 9.79 15.52 -4.03
CA HIS A 27 10.30 14.18 -4.33
C HIS A 27 9.42 13.07 -3.72
N SER A 28 8.97 13.22 -2.48
CA SER A 28 8.03 12.28 -1.86
C SER A 28 6.74 12.26 -2.68
N PHE A 29 6.16 13.43 -2.96
CA PHE A 29 4.94 13.57 -3.74
C PHE A 29 5.08 12.93 -5.12
N THR A 30 6.12 13.30 -5.87
CA THR A 30 6.53 12.69 -7.14
C THR A 30 6.55 11.16 -7.09
N PHE A 31 7.10 10.59 -6.02
CA PHE A 31 7.32 9.15 -5.92
C PHE A 31 6.05 8.39 -5.56
N HIS A 32 5.18 8.99 -4.76
CA HIS A 32 3.92 8.37 -4.32
C HIS A 32 2.81 8.50 -5.36
N MET A 33 2.97 9.45 -6.26
CA MET A 33 2.06 9.68 -7.36
C MET A 33 2.42 8.71 -8.49
N PRO A 34 1.44 8.02 -9.11
CA PRO A 34 1.64 7.17 -10.31
C PRO A 34 1.99 7.99 -11.58
N ILE A 35 2.63 9.13 -11.37
CA ILE A 35 2.92 10.16 -12.34
C ILE A 35 4.44 10.22 -12.43
N GLY A 36 5.00 9.52 -13.42
CA GLY A 36 6.36 9.81 -13.85
C GLY A 36 6.46 11.30 -14.13
N THR A 37 7.34 11.99 -13.40
CA THR A 37 7.44 13.46 -13.31
C THR A 37 7.68 14.19 -14.61
N THR A 38 7.96 13.48 -15.67
CA THR A 38 8.15 14.04 -17.01
C THR A 38 6.83 14.31 -17.71
N ASN A 39 5.73 13.69 -17.26
CA ASN A 39 4.43 13.86 -17.90
C ASN A 39 3.60 14.93 -17.18
N THR A 40 3.73 16.17 -17.65
CA THR A 40 2.98 17.35 -17.19
C THR A 40 1.47 17.12 -17.25
N GLU A 41 0.96 16.36 -18.23
CA GLU A 41 -0.47 16.05 -18.36
C GLU A 41 -0.98 15.27 -17.16
N LYS A 42 -0.26 14.23 -16.73
CA LYS A 42 -0.65 13.45 -15.54
C LYS A 42 -0.76 14.31 -14.29
N VAL A 43 0.19 15.24 -14.08
CA VAL A 43 0.15 16.17 -12.93
C VAL A 43 -1.06 17.10 -13.01
N LYS A 44 -1.39 17.61 -14.21
CA LYS A 44 -2.61 18.40 -14.43
C LYS A 44 -3.87 17.59 -14.09
N TYR A 45 -3.97 16.35 -14.57
CA TYR A 45 -5.11 15.47 -14.28
C TYR A 45 -5.29 15.27 -12.78
N PHE A 46 -4.21 15.00 -12.04
CA PHE A 46 -4.32 14.86 -10.59
C PHE A 46 -4.84 16.13 -9.92
N TRP A 47 -4.29 17.31 -10.24
CA TRP A 47 -4.76 18.54 -9.62
C TRP A 47 -6.20 18.90 -10.01
N MET A 48 -6.59 18.57 -11.25
CA MET A 48 -7.97 18.70 -11.71
C MET A 48 -8.90 17.80 -10.88
N MET A 49 -8.48 16.57 -10.57
CA MET A 49 -9.26 15.64 -9.76
C MET A 49 -9.33 16.05 -8.28
N VAL A 50 -8.21 16.50 -7.68
CA VAL A 50 -8.21 17.15 -6.35
C VAL A 50 -9.17 18.33 -6.33
N GLY A 51 -9.12 19.17 -7.37
CA GLY A 51 -10.02 20.31 -7.55
C GLY A 51 -11.48 19.88 -7.68
N LEU A 52 -11.76 18.80 -8.42
CA LEU A 52 -13.10 18.23 -8.56
C LEU A 52 -13.62 17.67 -7.24
N SER A 53 -12.82 16.90 -6.50
CA SER A 53 -13.19 16.38 -5.18
C SER A 53 -13.47 17.54 -4.21
N ALA A 54 -12.61 18.57 -4.18
CA ALA A 54 -12.83 19.77 -3.38
C ALA A 54 -14.10 20.52 -3.79
N PHE A 55 -14.35 20.64 -5.11
CA PHE A 55 -15.54 21.28 -5.64
C PHE A 55 -16.82 20.53 -5.27
N VAL A 56 -16.87 19.21 -5.45
CA VAL A 56 -18.05 18.38 -5.11
C VAL A 56 -18.35 18.47 -3.62
N ASN A 57 -17.34 18.23 -2.76
CA ASN A 57 -17.54 18.32 -1.31
C ASN A 57 -17.91 19.75 -0.88
N GLY A 58 -17.26 20.77 -1.46
CA GLY A 58 -17.56 22.18 -1.18
C GLY A 58 -18.99 22.59 -1.55
N ASN A 59 -19.51 22.12 -2.69
CA ASN A 59 -20.89 22.39 -3.10
C ASN A 59 -21.90 21.69 -2.18
N ILE A 60 -21.63 20.45 -1.77
CA ILE A 60 -22.50 19.74 -0.82
C ILE A 60 -22.52 20.47 0.53
N ILE A 61 -21.35 20.83 1.06
CA ILE A 61 -21.22 21.61 2.30
C ILE A 61 -21.98 22.94 2.19
N PHE A 62 -21.77 23.68 1.11
CA PHE A 62 -22.41 24.97 0.88
C PHE A 62 -23.95 24.83 0.80
N TRP A 63 -24.43 23.82 0.08
CA TRP A 63 -25.86 23.57 -0.05
C TRP A 63 -26.49 23.18 1.29
N ILE A 64 -25.89 22.25 2.05
CA ILE A 64 -26.39 21.82 3.36
C ILE A 64 -26.38 23.01 4.33
N TRP A 65 -25.30 23.78 4.37
CA TRP A 65 -25.20 24.97 5.21
C TRP A 65 -26.26 26.02 4.85
N LEU A 66 -26.50 26.25 3.56
CA LEU A 66 -27.53 27.19 3.11
C LEU A 66 -28.93 26.69 3.46
N ALA A 67 -29.21 25.39 3.26
CA ALA A 67 -30.49 24.78 3.56
C ALA A 67 -30.82 24.85 5.07
N ASP A 68 -29.80 24.60 5.92
CA ASP A 68 -29.87 24.75 7.37
C ASP A 68 -30.15 26.23 7.76
N LYS A 69 -29.37 27.19 7.23
CA LYS A 69 -29.54 28.62 7.55
C LYS A 69 -30.84 29.22 7.04
N LYS A 70 -31.43 28.65 5.99
CA LYS A 70 -32.73 29.09 5.45
C LYS A 70 -33.91 28.38 6.10
N GLY A 71 -33.68 27.39 6.97
CA GLY A 71 -34.73 26.56 7.55
C GLY A 71 -35.50 25.76 6.49
N TRP A 72 -34.84 25.40 5.38
CA TRP A 72 -35.43 24.51 4.36
C TRP A 72 -35.52 23.07 4.85
N VAL A 73 -34.63 22.75 5.80
CA VAL A 73 -34.58 21.51 6.55
C VAL A 73 -34.47 21.88 8.03
N ASP A 74 -35.07 21.07 8.90
CA ASP A 74 -35.00 21.24 10.34
C ASP A 74 -34.71 19.90 11.04
N ARG A 75 -34.55 19.93 12.36
CA ARG A 75 -34.16 18.74 13.12
C ARG A 75 -35.22 17.64 13.15
N THR A 76 -36.48 17.93 12.78
CA THR A 76 -37.56 16.92 12.74
C THR A 76 -37.32 15.86 11.68
N ALA A 77 -36.51 16.16 10.65
CA ALA A 77 -36.02 15.18 9.68
C ALA A 77 -35.30 13.99 10.35
N TRP A 78 -34.80 14.17 11.58
CA TRP A 78 -34.11 13.15 12.35
C TRP A 78 -35.00 12.37 13.32
N ASP A 79 -36.24 12.79 13.57
CA ASP A 79 -37.11 12.19 14.61
C ASP A 79 -37.38 10.68 14.36
N ALA A 80 -37.38 10.23 13.10
CA ALA A 80 -37.53 8.82 12.74
C ALA A 80 -36.35 7.93 13.17
N TRP A 81 -35.21 8.52 13.52
CA TRP A 81 -33.96 7.80 13.78
C TRP A 81 -33.70 7.52 15.26
N GLY A 82 -34.65 7.83 16.13
CA GLY A 82 -34.65 7.44 17.54
C GLY A 82 -34.42 8.60 18.49
N THR A 83 -34.23 8.28 19.78
CA THR A 83 -34.06 9.29 20.83
C THR A 83 -32.74 10.04 20.67
N VAL A 84 -32.80 11.34 20.94
CA VAL A 84 -31.62 12.20 21.08
C VAL A 84 -30.74 11.62 22.18
N ARG A 85 -29.49 11.33 21.85
CA ARG A 85 -28.46 10.86 22.78
C ARG A 85 -28.05 11.99 23.71
N SER A 86 -27.47 11.65 24.84
CA SER A 86 -26.90 12.64 25.76
C SER A 86 -25.98 13.60 25.00
N GLN A 87 -26.23 14.90 25.14
CA GLN A 87 -25.37 15.94 24.59
C GLN A 87 -24.27 16.32 25.57
N SER A 88 -23.85 15.38 26.42
CA SER A 88 -22.75 15.64 27.34
C SER A 88 -21.49 15.94 26.53
N ARG A 89 -20.69 16.88 27.04
CA ARG A 89 -19.44 17.30 26.39
C ARG A 89 -18.49 16.13 26.13
N HIS A 90 -18.49 15.13 27.00
CA HIS A 90 -17.66 13.94 26.84
C HIS A 90 -18.09 13.07 25.65
N ASP A 91 -19.39 13.03 25.34
CA ASP A 91 -19.97 12.16 24.32
C ASP A 91 -20.06 12.84 22.95
N ALA A 92 -20.58 14.07 22.90
CA ALA A 92 -20.81 14.81 21.65
C ALA A 92 -19.71 15.84 21.31
N GLY A 93 -18.81 16.14 22.24
CA GLY A 93 -17.83 17.23 22.09
C GLY A 93 -18.35 18.59 22.58
N CYS A 94 -17.53 19.63 22.41
CA CYS A 94 -17.82 20.99 22.88
C CYS A 94 -18.87 21.73 22.06
N GLU A 95 -18.89 21.48 20.74
CA GLU A 95 -19.71 22.28 19.82
C GLU A 95 -21.17 22.25 20.28
N TYR A 96 -21.74 23.45 20.42
CA TYR A 96 -23.11 23.62 20.87
C TYR A 96 -24.02 22.77 19.99
N ALA A 97 -24.60 21.73 20.57
CA ALA A 97 -25.76 21.11 20.00
C ALA A 97 -26.87 22.15 20.07
N ALA A 98 -27.34 22.66 18.93
CA ALA A 98 -28.44 23.62 18.94
C ALA A 98 -29.60 23.05 19.78
N ASP A 99 -29.86 23.63 20.97
CA ASP A 99 -31.04 23.27 21.78
C ASP A 99 -32.32 23.69 21.05
N ASP A 100 -32.21 24.61 20.09
CA ASP A 100 -33.29 24.84 19.15
C ASP A 100 -33.36 23.66 18.17
N ARG A 101 -34.55 23.06 18.05
CA ARG A 101 -34.84 22.09 17.00
C ARG A 101 -34.99 22.76 15.62
N LEU A 102 -34.71 24.06 15.51
CA LEU A 102 -34.93 24.87 14.30
C LEU A 102 -33.82 24.65 13.28
N ASN A 103 -32.62 24.29 13.73
CA ASN A 103 -31.50 23.95 12.83
C ASN A 103 -31.45 22.44 12.55
N TYR A 104 -31.21 22.07 11.30
CA TYR A 104 -31.06 20.69 10.83
C TYR A 104 -29.76 20.06 11.32
N LEU A 105 -28.68 20.85 11.40
CA LEU A 105 -27.39 20.42 11.90
C LEU A 105 -27.28 20.68 13.40
N ALA A 106 -27.27 19.62 14.20
CA ALA A 106 -27.05 19.77 15.64
C ALA A 106 -25.67 20.36 15.94
N GLN A 107 -24.62 19.88 15.26
CA GLN A 107 -23.24 20.37 15.41
C GLN A 107 -22.66 20.76 14.04
N PRO A 108 -22.97 21.96 13.51
CA PRO A 108 -22.69 22.31 12.12
C PRO A 108 -21.23 22.14 11.69
N ILE A 109 -20.26 22.65 12.46
CA ILE A 109 -18.84 22.68 12.10
C ILE A 109 -18.27 21.27 12.14
N THR A 110 -18.56 20.51 13.19
CA THR A 110 -18.14 19.11 13.37
C THR A 110 -18.78 18.23 12.30
N THR A 111 -20.07 18.40 12.04
CA THR A 111 -20.79 17.68 10.99
C THR A 111 -20.17 17.90 9.62
N LEU A 112 -19.89 19.16 9.25
CA LEU A 112 -19.34 19.51 7.95
C LEU A 112 -17.85 19.11 7.82
N ALA A 113 -17.10 19.05 8.93
CA ALA A 113 -15.73 18.55 8.92
C ALA A 113 -15.60 17.09 8.49
N ASN A 114 -16.67 16.29 8.63
CA ASN A 114 -16.68 14.89 8.20
C ASN A 114 -16.54 14.70 6.69
N PHE A 115 -16.79 15.73 5.88
CA PHE A 115 -16.47 15.71 4.46
C PHE A 115 -14.97 15.61 4.17
N ALA A 116 -14.09 15.80 5.17
CA ALA A 116 -12.68 15.46 5.02
C ALA A 116 -12.47 13.97 4.75
N PHE A 117 -13.28 13.08 5.35
CA PHE A 117 -13.20 11.64 5.09
C PHE A 117 -13.64 11.28 3.67
N THR A 118 -14.75 11.85 3.19
CA THR A 118 -15.21 11.64 1.80
C THR A 118 -14.22 12.21 0.79
N PHE A 119 -13.67 13.40 1.07
CA PHE A 119 -12.63 14.00 0.24
C PHE A 119 -11.40 13.09 0.13
N VAL A 120 -10.85 12.63 1.25
CA VAL A 120 -9.72 11.69 1.26
C VAL A 120 -10.09 10.36 0.59
N GLY A 121 -11.30 9.86 0.83
CA GLY A 121 -11.82 8.66 0.19
C GLY A 121 -11.80 8.76 -1.34
N PHE A 122 -12.27 9.89 -1.89
CA PHE A 122 -12.22 10.12 -3.34
C PHE A 122 -10.78 10.19 -3.86
N LEU A 123 -9.86 10.85 -3.15
CA LEU A 123 -8.44 10.86 -3.57
C LEU A 123 -7.85 9.44 -3.61
N ILE A 124 -8.21 8.58 -2.65
CA ILE A 124 -7.77 7.17 -2.62
C ILE A 124 -8.41 6.38 -3.76
N LEU A 125 -9.69 6.60 -4.04
CA LEU A 125 -10.39 5.99 -5.17
C LEU A 125 -9.74 6.37 -6.50
N GLU A 126 -9.33 7.62 -6.65
CA GLU A 126 -8.62 8.10 -7.83
C GLU A 126 -7.28 7.37 -8.03
N PHE A 127 -6.50 7.17 -6.96
CA PHE A 127 -5.30 6.35 -7.03
C PHE A 127 -5.61 4.92 -7.50
N ALA A 128 -6.72 4.34 -7.03
CA ALA A 128 -7.17 3.04 -7.50
C ALA A 128 -7.47 3.03 -9.01
N VAL A 129 -8.17 4.06 -9.52
CA VAL A 129 -8.48 4.21 -10.95
C VAL A 129 -7.21 4.34 -11.78
N PHE A 130 -6.21 5.10 -11.31
CA PHE A 130 -4.91 5.21 -11.98
C PHE A 130 -4.20 3.85 -12.06
N ASP A 131 -4.26 3.06 -10.99
CA ASP A 131 -3.66 1.73 -10.95
C ASP A 131 -4.38 0.74 -11.86
N PHE A 132 -5.72 0.76 -11.89
CA PHE A 132 -6.51 -0.04 -12.85
C PHE A 132 -6.12 0.26 -14.30
N ARG A 133 -5.95 1.55 -14.63
CA ARG A 133 -5.53 1.97 -15.98
C ARG A 133 -4.08 1.57 -16.28
N ARG A 134 -3.19 1.66 -15.29
CA ARG A 134 -1.76 1.33 -15.45
C ARG A 134 -1.56 -0.17 -15.67
N ASN A 135 -2.21 -0.99 -14.86
CA ASN A 135 -2.00 -2.44 -14.85
C ASN A 135 -2.83 -3.15 -15.92
N GLY A 136 -3.78 -2.47 -16.56
CA GLY A 136 -4.73 -3.10 -17.48
C GLY A 136 -5.75 -3.95 -16.73
N PHE A 137 -7.05 -3.64 -16.90
CA PHE A 137 -8.12 -4.37 -16.20
C PHE A 137 -8.07 -5.88 -16.46
N SER A 138 -7.72 -6.29 -17.69
CA SER A 138 -7.61 -7.69 -18.08
C SER A 138 -6.47 -8.43 -17.36
N GLN A 139 -5.29 -7.81 -17.19
CA GLN A 139 -4.17 -8.45 -16.49
C GLN A 139 -4.46 -8.65 -15.00
N ILE A 140 -5.28 -7.78 -14.39
CA ILE A 140 -5.69 -7.95 -13.00
C ILE A 140 -6.64 -9.16 -12.83
N LEU A 141 -7.51 -9.42 -13.80
CA LEU A 141 -8.51 -10.49 -13.73
C LEU A 141 -7.99 -11.86 -14.17
N CYS A 142 -7.05 -11.90 -15.11
CA CYS A 142 -6.62 -13.15 -15.76
C CYS A 142 -5.62 -13.99 -14.95
N ASN A 143 -5.25 -13.61 -13.72
CA ASN A 143 -4.27 -14.33 -12.88
C ASN A 143 -2.89 -14.61 -13.52
N ASP A 144 -2.63 -14.12 -14.74
CA ASP A 144 -1.28 -13.97 -15.27
C ASP A 144 -0.60 -13.00 -14.33
N ALA A 145 0.10 -13.56 -13.34
CA ALA A 145 0.64 -12.85 -12.20
C ALA A 145 1.33 -11.62 -12.78
N PRO A 146 0.80 -10.40 -12.53
CA PRO A 146 1.37 -9.20 -13.14
C PRO A 146 2.84 -9.30 -12.82
N THR A 147 3.69 -9.36 -13.84
CA THR A 147 5.14 -9.36 -13.66
C THR A 147 5.37 -8.31 -12.61
N LEU A 148 5.74 -8.74 -11.40
CA LEU A 148 5.43 -8.03 -10.14
C LEU A 148 6.51 -6.94 -9.99
N GLN A 149 6.66 -6.17 -11.07
CA GLN A 149 7.89 -5.54 -11.54
C GLN A 149 8.27 -4.37 -10.65
N GLU A 150 7.40 -3.98 -9.72
CA GLU A 150 7.66 -2.89 -8.78
C GLU A 150 7.33 -3.21 -7.32
N GLY A 151 6.90 -4.43 -6.98
CA GLY A 151 6.77 -4.85 -5.57
C GLY A 151 5.83 -4.02 -4.69
N GLN A 152 5.01 -3.13 -5.25
CA GLN A 152 4.09 -2.27 -4.48
C GLN A 152 2.76 -2.98 -4.27
N LEU A 153 2.52 -3.52 -3.08
CA LEU A 153 1.33 -4.33 -2.76
C LEU A 153 0.02 -3.61 -3.07
N ILE A 154 -0.13 -2.36 -2.63
CA ILE A 154 -1.38 -1.60 -2.88
C ILE A 154 -1.50 -1.20 -4.35
N GLY A 155 -0.39 -0.84 -5.00
CA GLY A 155 -0.39 -0.45 -6.42
C GLY A 155 -0.68 -1.62 -7.36
N SER A 156 -0.31 -2.85 -6.98
CA SER A 156 -0.64 -4.07 -7.73
C SER A 156 -2.07 -4.56 -7.49
N HIS A 157 -2.70 -4.15 -6.39
CA HIS A 157 -4.06 -4.57 -6.00
C HIS A 157 -4.97 -3.35 -5.77
N PRO A 158 -5.38 -2.65 -6.84
CA PRO A 158 -6.18 -1.42 -6.73
C PRO A 158 -7.51 -1.59 -5.97
N PHE A 159 -8.07 -2.79 -5.93
CA PHE A 159 -9.26 -3.10 -5.12
C PHE A 159 -9.07 -2.79 -3.63
N LEU A 160 -7.85 -2.93 -3.09
CA LEU A 160 -7.57 -2.57 -1.70
C LEU A 160 -7.73 -1.05 -1.48
N SER A 161 -7.40 -0.23 -2.47
CA SER A 161 -7.63 1.21 -2.42
C SER A 161 -9.12 1.53 -2.55
N VAL A 162 -9.87 0.82 -3.41
CA VAL A 162 -11.33 0.99 -3.55
C VAL A 162 -12.05 0.70 -2.23
N ILE A 163 -11.71 -0.41 -1.57
CA ILE A 163 -12.33 -0.78 -0.28
C ILE A 163 -12.02 0.29 0.78
N LEU A 164 -10.76 0.75 0.89
CA LEU A 164 -10.39 1.81 1.82
C LEU A 164 -11.17 3.11 1.55
N ALA A 165 -11.29 3.50 0.28
CA ALA A 165 -12.07 4.66 -0.13
C ALA A 165 -13.54 4.51 0.27
N GLY A 166 -14.12 3.32 0.09
CA GLY A 166 -15.47 2.99 0.55
C GLY A 166 -15.62 3.10 2.07
N CYS A 167 -14.67 2.56 2.85
CA CYS A 167 -14.67 2.69 4.30
C CYS A 167 -14.62 4.16 4.75
N LEU A 168 -13.80 5.00 4.11
CA LEU A 168 -13.71 6.43 4.41
C LEU A 168 -14.97 7.20 4.00
N ALA A 169 -15.57 6.87 2.85
CA ALA A 169 -16.83 7.48 2.44
C ALA A 169 -17.96 7.12 3.43
N MET A 170 -18.05 5.85 3.82
CA MET A 170 -19.00 5.40 4.84
C MET A 170 -18.78 6.09 6.17
N MET A 171 -17.52 6.18 6.64
CA MET A 171 -17.13 6.91 7.85
C MET A 171 -17.61 8.37 7.80
N GLY A 172 -17.37 9.07 6.69
CA GLY A 172 -17.83 10.45 6.51
C GLY A 172 -19.36 10.57 6.55
N ILE A 173 -20.10 9.64 5.93
CA ILE A 173 -21.56 9.63 5.92
C ILE A 173 -22.13 9.33 7.32
N THR A 174 -21.62 8.31 8.01
CA THR A 174 -22.13 7.93 9.33
C THR A 174 -21.79 8.96 10.40
N SER A 175 -20.61 9.58 10.31
CA SER A 175 -20.21 10.65 11.23
C SER A 175 -20.98 11.94 10.96
N PHE A 176 -21.21 12.28 9.68
CA PHE A 176 -22.16 13.34 9.33
C PHE A 176 -23.54 13.08 9.93
N PHE A 177 -24.07 11.86 9.77
CA PHE A 177 -25.38 11.48 10.29
C PHE A 177 -25.43 11.54 11.83
N TRP A 178 -24.38 11.10 12.51
CA TRP A 178 -24.27 11.20 13.96
C TRP A 178 -24.26 12.66 14.42
N HIS A 179 -23.33 13.48 13.94
CA HIS A 179 -23.17 14.86 14.43
C HIS A 179 -24.30 15.80 13.99
N SER A 180 -25.01 15.48 12.89
CA SER A 180 -26.21 16.23 12.49
C SER A 180 -27.44 15.88 13.35
N SER A 181 -27.63 14.61 13.68
CA SER A 181 -28.84 14.16 14.40
C SER A 181 -28.68 14.14 15.92
N LEU A 182 -27.47 13.83 16.40
CA LEU A 182 -27.18 13.35 17.76
C LEU A 182 -28.09 12.19 18.18
N SER A 183 -28.43 11.30 17.25
CA SER A 183 -29.26 10.11 17.51
C SER A 183 -28.43 8.92 17.98
N ASN A 184 -28.96 8.12 18.92
CA ASN A 184 -28.29 6.88 19.37
C ASN A 184 -27.91 5.95 18.20
N LYS A 185 -28.77 5.85 17.17
CA LYS A 185 -28.49 5.07 15.97
C LYS A 185 -27.34 5.66 15.16
N GLY A 186 -27.29 6.98 15.02
CA GLY A 186 -26.18 7.69 14.36
C GLY A 186 -24.84 7.38 15.01
N ALA A 187 -24.73 7.55 16.33
CA ALA A 187 -23.51 7.23 17.07
C ALA A 187 -23.07 5.78 16.84
N THR A 188 -24.02 4.86 16.84
CA THR A 188 -23.75 3.42 16.64
C THR A 188 -23.15 3.16 15.27
N MET A 189 -23.77 3.71 14.22
CA MET A 189 -23.28 3.57 12.86
C MET A 189 -21.90 4.20 12.71
N ASP A 190 -21.68 5.33 13.38
CA ASP A 190 -20.42 6.04 13.39
C ASP A 190 -19.29 5.22 14.00
N PHE A 191 -19.46 4.77 15.25
CA PHE A 191 -18.50 3.90 15.92
C PHE A 191 -18.27 2.59 15.16
N GLY A 192 -19.33 1.97 14.64
CA GLY A 192 -19.23 0.77 13.83
C GLY A 192 -18.32 0.96 12.61
N CYS A 193 -18.48 2.07 11.89
CA CYS A 193 -17.62 2.39 10.75
C CYS A 193 -16.17 2.67 11.16
N MET A 194 -15.94 3.30 12.32
CA MET A 194 -14.59 3.49 12.86
C MET A 194 -13.89 2.14 13.08
N TYR A 195 -14.56 1.16 13.69
CA TYR A 195 -13.99 -0.18 13.89
C TYR A 195 -13.66 -0.85 12.56
N VAL A 196 -14.58 -0.82 11.59
CA VAL A 196 -14.33 -1.38 10.24
C VAL A 196 -13.11 -0.73 9.59
N LEU A 197 -12.98 0.59 9.66
CA LEU A 197 -11.85 1.32 9.09
C LEU A 197 -10.52 0.93 9.76
N ILE A 198 -10.50 0.85 11.10
CA ILE A 198 -9.30 0.44 11.86
C ILE A 198 -8.92 -1.00 11.50
N ASP A 199 -9.88 -1.93 11.53
CA ASP A 199 -9.63 -3.33 11.23
C ASP A 199 -9.10 -3.51 9.81
N TYR A 200 -9.62 -2.73 8.87
CA TYR A 200 -9.14 -2.73 7.51
C TYR A 200 -7.67 -2.27 7.41
N ILE A 201 -7.30 -1.19 8.10
CA ILE A 201 -5.91 -0.69 8.15
C ILE A 201 -4.99 -1.71 8.83
N LEU A 202 -5.43 -2.32 9.94
CA LEU A 202 -4.71 -3.40 10.61
C LEU A 202 -4.50 -4.59 9.69
N GLY A 203 -5.53 -4.95 8.92
CA GLY A 203 -5.48 -5.96 7.87
C GLY A 203 -4.42 -5.64 6.81
N LEU A 204 -4.39 -4.41 6.29
CA LEU A 204 -3.35 -4.00 5.34
C LEU A 204 -1.94 -4.09 5.94
N CYS A 205 -1.77 -3.68 7.20
CA CYS A 205 -0.50 -3.81 7.93
C CYS A 205 -0.09 -5.28 8.11
N ALA A 206 -1.04 -6.17 8.41
CA ALA A 206 -0.81 -7.61 8.56
C ALA A 206 -0.46 -8.27 7.22
N LEU A 207 -1.18 -7.96 6.14
CA LEU A 207 -0.85 -8.42 4.78
C LEU A 207 0.59 -8.08 4.41
N ARG A 208 0.98 -6.85 4.73
CA ARG A 208 2.35 -6.38 4.55
C ARG A 208 3.37 -7.17 5.37
N LEU A 209 3.09 -7.41 6.65
CA LEU A 209 3.97 -8.20 7.51
C LEU A 209 4.19 -9.59 6.92
N LEU A 210 3.13 -10.18 6.38
CA LEU A 210 3.14 -11.56 5.90
C LEU A 210 3.73 -11.70 4.50
N ALA A 211 3.58 -10.68 3.65
CA ALA A 211 4.34 -10.54 2.41
C ALA A 211 5.86 -10.58 2.65
N TYR A 212 6.34 -10.17 3.83
CA TYR A 212 7.76 -10.28 4.18
C TYR A 212 8.22 -11.73 4.39
N PHE A 213 7.33 -12.62 4.82
CA PHE A 213 7.66 -14.01 5.16
C PHE A 213 7.55 -14.98 3.98
N ASN A 214 7.30 -14.50 2.75
CA ASN A 214 7.22 -15.32 1.53
C ASN A 214 6.24 -16.52 1.65
N PHE A 215 5.25 -16.43 2.54
CA PHE A 215 4.24 -17.46 2.66
C PHE A 215 3.33 -17.36 1.44
N ALA A 216 3.39 -18.33 0.53
CA ALA A 216 2.48 -18.50 -0.62
C ALA A 216 0.97 -18.61 -0.25
N ARG A 217 0.62 -18.32 1.01
CA ARG A 217 -0.73 -18.25 1.59
C ARG A 217 -1.25 -16.79 1.71
N VAL A 218 -0.78 -15.88 0.86
CA VAL A 218 -1.26 -14.48 0.86
C VAL A 218 -2.78 -14.43 0.63
N TRP A 219 -3.33 -15.27 -0.26
CA TRP A 219 -4.78 -15.36 -0.49
C TRP A 219 -5.56 -15.89 0.71
N MET A 220 -5.13 -16.99 1.32
CA MET A 220 -5.75 -17.56 2.53
C MET A 220 -5.78 -16.55 3.67
N LEU A 221 -4.76 -15.69 3.76
CA LEU A 221 -4.68 -14.66 4.76
C LEU A 221 -5.48 -13.40 4.40
N THR A 222 -5.52 -12.99 3.14
CA THR A 222 -6.46 -11.93 2.70
C THR A 222 -7.89 -12.34 3.03
N VAL A 223 -8.23 -13.62 2.81
CA VAL A 223 -9.49 -14.23 3.24
C VAL A 223 -9.60 -14.23 4.77
N SER A 224 -8.57 -14.62 5.53
CA SER A 224 -8.59 -14.52 7.00
C SER A 224 -8.81 -13.10 7.49
N ILE A 225 -8.23 -12.09 6.85
CA ILE A 225 -8.39 -10.68 7.20
C ILE A 225 -9.80 -10.22 6.89
N HIS A 226 -10.36 -10.60 5.73
CA HIS A 226 -11.76 -10.32 5.44
C HIS A 226 -12.68 -11.00 6.47
N ILE A 227 -12.42 -12.26 6.83
CA ILE A 227 -13.16 -12.99 7.88
C ILE A 227 -13.00 -12.30 9.24
N ILE A 228 -11.80 -11.85 9.60
CA ILE A 228 -11.54 -11.14 10.85
C ILE A 228 -12.27 -9.80 10.86
N SER A 229 -12.18 -9.01 9.78
CA SER A 229 -12.85 -7.71 9.65
C SER A 229 -14.37 -7.83 9.62
N PHE A 230 -14.92 -8.85 8.94
CA PHE A 230 -16.36 -9.15 9.00
C PHE A 230 -16.77 -9.71 10.36
N GLY A 231 -15.89 -10.50 11.00
CA GLY A 231 -16.09 -11.04 12.33
C GLY A 231 -16.10 -9.96 13.40
N SER A 232 -15.19 -8.99 13.33
CA SER A 232 -15.14 -7.85 14.24
C SER A 232 -16.28 -6.86 14.00
N LEU A 233 -16.72 -6.65 12.75
CA LEU A 233 -17.98 -5.98 12.46
C LEU A 233 -19.17 -6.71 13.11
N ALA A 234 -19.27 -8.03 12.94
CA ALA A 234 -20.33 -8.83 13.53
C ALA A 234 -20.28 -8.83 15.07
N ILE A 235 -19.10 -8.86 15.67
CA ILE A 235 -18.90 -8.73 17.12
C ILE A 235 -19.28 -7.34 17.60
N GLY A 236 -18.90 -6.28 16.89
CA GLY A 236 -19.31 -4.90 17.21
C GLY A 236 -20.83 -4.75 17.19
N LEU A 237 -21.48 -5.26 16.14
CA LEU A 237 -22.94 -5.31 16.03
C LEU A 237 -23.59 -6.17 17.13
N TRP A 238 -22.94 -7.26 17.54
CA TRP A 238 -23.41 -8.15 18.60
C TRP A 238 -23.28 -7.53 20.00
N MET A 239 -22.12 -6.93 20.31
CA MET A 239 -21.87 -6.20 21.57
C MET A 239 -22.83 -5.01 21.70
N TYR A 240 -23.15 -4.36 20.59
CA TYR A 240 -24.16 -3.32 20.51
C TYR A 240 -25.57 -3.83 20.90
N LYS A 241 -26.03 -4.93 20.30
CA LYS A 241 -27.36 -5.52 20.61
C LYS A 241 -27.52 -5.89 22.10
N ARG A 242 -26.42 -6.13 22.82
CA ARG A 242 -26.40 -6.53 24.23
C ARG A 242 -26.26 -5.34 25.22
N ASN A 243 -26.36 -4.09 24.76
CA ASN A 243 -26.09 -2.88 25.56
C ASN A 243 -24.71 -2.90 26.24
N PHE A 244 -23.74 -3.65 25.70
CA PHE A 244 -22.40 -3.75 26.28
C PHE A 244 -21.60 -2.45 26.09
N VAL A 245 -21.99 -1.66 25.07
CA VAL A 245 -21.38 -0.37 24.71
C VAL A 245 -21.67 0.71 25.75
N GLU A 246 -22.82 0.68 26.45
CA GLU A 246 -23.13 1.64 27.52
C GLU A 246 -22.15 1.53 28.71
N LYS A 247 -21.43 0.42 28.85
CA LYS A 247 -20.41 0.24 29.91
C LYS A 247 -18.98 0.57 29.46
N PHE A 248 -18.74 0.65 28.15
CA PHE A 248 -17.46 1.06 27.59
C PHE A 248 -17.59 2.49 27.04
N GLU A 249 -17.91 3.45 27.92
CA GLU A 249 -17.90 4.89 27.59
C GLU A 249 -16.49 5.38 27.19
N ASP A 250 -15.45 4.60 27.48
CA ASP A 250 -14.08 4.98 27.24
C ASP A 250 -13.66 4.77 25.77
N GLN A 251 -13.85 5.81 24.94
CA GLN A 251 -13.22 5.95 23.62
C GLN A 251 -11.69 5.76 23.66
N SER A 252 -11.10 5.85 24.84
CA SER A 252 -9.73 5.48 25.22
C SER A 252 -9.29 4.14 24.63
N VAL A 253 -10.16 3.12 24.63
CA VAL A 253 -9.82 1.79 24.10
C VAL A 253 -9.67 1.83 22.57
N LEU A 254 -10.60 2.47 21.86
CA LEU A 254 -10.55 2.61 20.41
C LEU A 254 -9.30 3.38 19.95
N ILE A 255 -8.96 4.45 20.66
CA ILE A 255 -7.79 5.27 20.38
C ILE A 255 -6.52 4.49 20.70
N LEU A 256 -6.50 3.69 21.76
CA LEU A 256 -5.42 2.77 22.04
C LEU A 256 -5.28 1.73 20.92
N TYR A 257 -6.36 1.17 20.36
CA TYR A 257 -6.31 0.26 19.21
C TYR A 257 -5.74 0.95 17.96
N LEU A 258 -6.12 2.21 17.72
CA LEU A 258 -5.63 2.97 16.57
C LEU A 258 -4.16 3.38 16.75
N ILE A 259 -3.76 3.79 17.95
CA ILE A 259 -2.37 4.02 18.33
C ILE A 259 -1.59 2.72 18.23
N LEU A 260 -2.07 1.59 18.76
CA LEU A 260 -1.40 0.29 18.63
C LEU A 260 -1.36 -0.20 17.19
N GLY A 261 -2.32 0.16 16.34
CA GLY A 261 -2.30 -0.15 14.91
C GLY A 261 -1.29 0.70 14.14
N VAL A 262 -1.19 1.99 14.44
CA VAL A 262 -0.22 2.91 13.83
C VAL A 262 1.18 2.69 14.41
N VAL A 263 1.33 2.69 15.73
CA VAL A 263 2.56 2.43 16.49
C VAL A 263 2.95 0.95 16.46
N GLY A 264 2.06 0.01 16.16
CA GLY A 264 2.45 -1.38 15.88
C GLY A 264 2.83 -1.55 14.42
N GLY A 265 1.99 -1.08 13.49
CA GLY A 265 2.16 -1.28 12.05
C GLY A 265 3.25 -0.43 11.40
N VAL A 266 3.50 0.79 11.85
CA VAL A 266 4.50 1.71 11.27
C VAL A 266 5.93 1.36 11.68
N PRO A 267 6.24 1.02 12.95
CA PRO A 267 7.59 0.64 13.33
C PRO A 267 7.86 -0.86 13.23
N MET A 268 6.88 -1.76 13.08
CA MET A 268 7.18 -3.17 12.74
C MET A 268 8.19 -3.32 11.58
N PRO A 269 8.00 -2.63 10.44
CA PRO A 269 8.97 -2.60 9.36
C PRO A 269 10.31 -1.98 9.74
N PHE A 270 10.32 -1.06 10.70
CA PHE A 270 11.54 -0.44 11.24
C PHE A 270 12.28 -1.46 12.09
N ILE A 271 11.57 -2.18 12.96
CA ILE A 271 12.05 -3.32 13.73
C ILE A 271 12.59 -4.39 12.78
N PHE A 272 11.86 -4.80 11.73
CA PHE A 272 12.37 -5.73 10.73
C PHE A 272 13.53 -5.16 9.92
N GLY A 273 13.53 -3.86 9.65
CA GLY A 273 14.63 -3.15 9.04
C GLY A 273 15.90 -3.23 9.89
N ILE A 274 15.78 -2.98 11.19
CA ILE A 274 16.84 -3.10 12.19
C ILE A 274 17.28 -4.55 12.32
N ILE A 275 16.35 -5.50 12.51
CA ILE A 275 16.65 -6.94 12.56
C ILE A 275 17.40 -7.37 11.30
N ARG A 276 17.01 -6.88 10.11
CA ARG A 276 17.72 -7.17 8.87
C ARG A 276 19.10 -6.52 8.82
N ILE A 277 19.28 -5.30 9.33
CA ILE A 277 20.59 -4.65 9.45
C ILE A 277 21.48 -5.45 10.41
N ILE A 278 20.96 -5.83 11.57
CA ILE A 278 21.64 -6.65 12.57
C ILE A 278 22.01 -8.01 11.96
N LYS A 279 21.07 -8.72 11.35
CA LYS A 279 21.31 -9.98 10.61
C LYS A 279 22.40 -9.81 9.56
N ASN A 280 22.35 -8.74 8.75
CA ASN A 280 23.36 -8.48 7.73
C ASN A 280 24.74 -8.15 8.31
N ASN A 281 24.82 -7.49 9.47
CA ASN A 281 26.08 -7.21 10.14
C ASN A 281 26.65 -8.49 10.76
N ILE A 282 25.81 -9.31 11.40
CA ILE A 282 26.21 -10.63 11.93
C ILE A 282 26.69 -11.53 10.77
N LEU A 283 25.90 -11.68 9.71
CA LEU A 283 26.32 -12.44 8.52
C LEU A 283 27.55 -11.81 7.86
N GLY A 284 27.73 -10.50 7.89
CA GLY A 284 28.95 -9.85 7.39
C GLY A 284 30.21 -10.22 8.19
N CYS A 285 30.05 -10.46 9.50
CA CYS A 285 31.12 -10.94 10.37
C CYS A 285 31.42 -12.44 10.15
N PHE A 286 30.39 -13.27 9.92
CA PHE A 286 30.53 -14.73 9.85
C PHE A 286 30.65 -15.30 8.42
N CYS A 287 30.01 -14.71 7.40
CA CYS A 287 29.91 -15.26 6.03
C CYS A 287 30.91 -14.68 5.01
N GLY A 288 32.07 -14.19 5.46
CA GLY A 288 33.27 -14.11 4.60
C GLY A 288 33.23 -13.20 3.35
N ARG A 289 34.13 -13.50 2.40
CA ARG A 289 34.41 -12.71 1.17
C ARG A 289 33.24 -12.68 0.17
N GLU A 290 32.43 -13.73 0.10
CA GLU A 290 31.35 -13.85 -0.88
C GLU A 290 30.22 -12.83 -0.65
N TRP A 291 29.78 -12.67 0.60
CA TRP A 291 28.78 -11.66 0.94
C TRP A 291 29.25 -10.24 0.58
N ARG A 292 30.55 -9.95 0.74
CA ARG A 292 31.16 -8.68 0.31
C ARG A 292 31.16 -8.51 -1.21
N ARG A 293 31.37 -9.59 -1.97
CA ARG A 293 31.31 -9.59 -3.45
C ARG A 293 29.90 -9.29 -3.94
N GLU A 294 28.90 -9.98 -3.41
CA GLU A 294 27.48 -9.77 -3.75
C GLU A 294 27.03 -8.32 -3.43
N LYS A 295 27.41 -7.79 -2.27
CA LYS A 295 27.14 -6.38 -1.91
C LYS A 295 27.80 -5.40 -2.89
N LYS A 296 28.99 -5.71 -3.39
CA LYS A 296 29.73 -4.86 -4.34
C LYS A 296 29.05 -4.89 -5.71
N GLU A 297 28.60 -6.06 -6.15
CA GLU A 297 27.82 -6.22 -7.39
C GLU A 297 26.46 -5.52 -7.31
N GLN A 298 25.71 -5.66 -6.20
CA GLN A 298 24.48 -4.90 -5.99
C GLN A 298 24.72 -3.38 -5.98
N ARG A 299 25.85 -2.91 -5.42
CA ARG A 299 26.23 -1.48 -5.46
C ARG A 299 26.56 -1.03 -6.88
N ARG A 300 27.25 -1.87 -7.67
CA ARG A 300 27.54 -1.60 -9.09
C ARG A 300 26.27 -1.55 -9.93
N ALA A 301 25.37 -2.52 -9.78
CA ALA A 301 24.06 -2.52 -10.45
C ALA A 301 23.25 -1.26 -10.12
N ARG A 302 23.27 -0.81 -8.85
CA ARG A 302 22.66 0.47 -8.45
C ARG A 302 23.35 1.69 -9.05
N HIS A 303 24.67 1.68 -9.16
CA HIS A 303 25.44 2.77 -9.76
C HIS A 303 25.15 2.89 -11.26
N ASN A 304 24.96 1.75 -11.93
CA ASN A 304 24.63 1.65 -13.35
C ASN A 304 23.14 1.93 -13.65
N GLY A 305 22.35 2.37 -12.67
CA GLY A 305 20.93 2.66 -12.85
C GLY A 305 20.02 1.42 -12.95
N GLN A 306 20.59 0.22 -13.00
CA GLN A 306 19.85 -1.05 -13.10
C GLN A 306 19.26 -1.51 -11.75
N GLY A 307 19.70 -0.93 -10.63
CA GLY A 307 19.16 -1.26 -9.32
C GLY A 307 17.91 -0.44 -8.96
N VAL A 308 16.77 -1.11 -8.76
CA VAL A 308 15.57 -0.51 -8.14
C VAL A 308 15.96 0.14 -6.82
N ARG A 309 15.98 1.47 -6.78
CA ARG A 309 16.26 2.23 -5.55
C ARG A 309 15.09 2.03 -4.59
N ARG A 310 15.24 1.11 -3.64
CA ARG A 310 14.36 1.00 -2.47
C ARG A 310 14.45 2.27 -1.64
N ARG A 311 13.61 3.26 -1.94
CA ARG A 311 13.43 4.42 -1.07
C ARG A 311 12.26 4.12 -0.16
N ARG A 312 12.57 3.93 1.12
CA ARG A 312 11.56 3.80 2.16
C ARG A 312 11.10 5.18 2.55
N SER A 313 9.80 5.43 2.49
CA SER A 313 9.16 6.71 2.76
C SER A 313 8.79 6.89 4.24
N TRP A 314 9.69 6.52 5.16
CA TRP A 314 9.45 6.60 6.60
C TRP A 314 8.88 7.94 7.07
N GLY A 315 9.25 9.02 6.39
CA GLY A 315 8.69 10.34 6.66
C GLY A 315 7.16 10.38 6.61
N LEU A 316 6.51 9.65 5.69
CA LEU A 316 5.05 9.58 5.63
C LEU A 316 4.45 8.86 6.84
N GLY A 317 5.05 7.74 7.27
CA GLY A 317 4.60 7.04 8.47
C GLY A 317 4.76 7.88 9.74
N ILE A 318 5.85 8.64 9.85
CA ILE A 318 6.08 9.58 10.95
C ILE A 318 5.07 10.74 10.89
N ILE A 319 4.83 11.30 9.71
CA ILE A 319 3.82 12.36 9.52
C ILE A 319 2.44 11.83 9.93
N ALA A 320 2.06 10.63 9.49
CA ALA A 320 0.79 10.00 9.89
C ALA A 320 0.64 9.88 11.42
N LEU A 321 1.69 9.43 12.10
CA LEU A 321 1.72 9.32 13.56
C LEU A 321 1.58 10.68 14.24
N ILE A 322 2.36 11.68 13.81
CA ILE A 322 2.29 13.04 14.36
C ILE A 322 0.89 13.61 14.14
N THR A 323 0.34 13.50 12.93
CA THR A 323 -1.02 13.97 12.61
C THR A 323 -2.06 13.31 13.51
N MET A 324 -1.98 12.00 13.76
CA MET A 324 -2.89 11.29 14.65
C MET A 324 -2.76 11.73 16.12
N LEU A 325 -1.53 11.89 16.62
CA LEU A 325 -1.29 12.36 17.99
C LEU A 325 -1.80 13.80 18.19
N THR A 326 -1.56 14.67 17.21
CA THR A 326 -2.10 16.03 17.21
C THR A 326 -3.62 16.02 17.20
N ALA A 327 -4.24 15.20 16.34
CA ALA A 327 -5.69 15.04 16.33
C ALA A 327 -6.17 14.63 17.73
N LYS A 328 -5.56 13.61 18.35
CA LYS A 328 -5.99 13.13 19.68
C LYS A 328 -5.87 14.21 20.74
N TYR A 329 -4.79 14.99 20.70
CA TYR A 329 -4.64 16.14 21.57
C TYR A 329 -5.80 17.13 21.44
N PHE A 330 -6.24 17.43 20.22
CA PHE A 330 -7.43 18.28 20.01
C PHE A 330 -8.71 17.63 20.54
N ARG A 331 -8.93 16.33 20.34
CA ARG A 331 -10.11 15.63 20.88
C ARG A 331 -10.15 15.64 22.40
N SER A 332 -9.04 15.31 23.07
CA SER A 332 -8.96 15.36 24.54
C SER A 332 -9.09 16.79 25.06
N GLY A 333 -8.48 17.77 24.37
CA GLY A 333 -8.65 19.17 24.72
C GLY A 333 -10.11 19.62 24.61
N ASP A 334 -10.82 19.22 23.55
CA ASP A 334 -12.24 19.49 23.33
C ASP A 334 -13.09 19.01 24.52
N GLU A 335 -12.81 17.81 25.04
CA GLU A 335 -13.49 17.22 26.20
C GLU A 335 -13.17 17.92 27.52
N GLU A 336 -11.92 18.31 27.74
CA GLU A 336 -11.43 18.72 29.07
C GLU A 336 -11.44 20.24 29.26
N TRP A 337 -10.63 20.99 28.49
CA TRP A 337 -10.31 22.39 28.80
C TRP A 337 -10.52 23.36 27.63
N MET A 338 -10.35 22.91 26.39
CA MET A 338 -10.42 23.78 25.21
C MET A 338 -11.79 24.45 25.06
N CYS A 339 -12.88 23.75 25.39
CA CYS A 339 -14.24 24.30 25.28
C CYS A 339 -14.48 25.50 26.20
N THR A 340 -13.90 25.46 27.40
CA THR A 340 -14.13 26.45 28.45
C THR A 340 -13.12 27.58 28.39
N GLU A 341 -11.87 27.29 27.99
CA GLU A 341 -10.76 28.22 28.12
C GLU A 341 -10.34 28.87 26.81
N VAL A 342 -10.58 28.23 25.65
CA VAL A 342 -10.03 28.72 24.38
C VAL A 342 -11.11 28.92 23.31
N TRP A 343 -11.99 27.94 23.12
CA TRP A 343 -12.99 27.93 22.05
C TRP A 343 -14.35 27.64 22.69
N GLY A 344 -15.18 28.66 22.89
CA GLY A 344 -16.53 28.45 23.40
C GLY A 344 -17.37 27.57 22.46
N PRO A 345 -18.54 27.07 22.93
CA PRO A 345 -19.38 26.13 22.18
C PRO A 345 -19.96 26.74 20.88
N HIS A 346 -19.98 28.07 20.76
CA HIS A 346 -20.43 28.80 19.56
C HIS A 346 -19.29 29.27 18.65
N HIS A 347 -18.04 28.90 18.95
CA HIS A 347 -16.89 29.38 18.19
C HIS A 347 -16.85 28.73 16.79
N TRP A 348 -16.43 29.49 15.78
CA TRP A 348 -16.37 29.02 14.38
C TRP A 348 -15.29 27.96 14.13
N PHE A 349 -14.38 27.80 15.09
CA PHE A 349 -13.40 26.73 15.10
C PHE A 349 -13.68 25.84 16.30
N GLN A 350 -13.86 24.55 16.02
CA GLN A 350 -14.19 23.50 16.97
C GLN A 350 -13.05 22.48 17.00
N ALA A 351 -12.52 22.17 18.18
CA ALA A 351 -11.41 21.22 18.32
C ALA A 351 -11.83 19.81 17.87
N HIS A 352 -13.10 19.44 18.07
CA HIS A 352 -13.68 18.20 17.55
C HIS A 352 -13.66 18.12 16.01
N ALA A 353 -13.96 19.23 15.32
CA ALA A 353 -13.86 19.30 13.87
C ALA A 353 -12.40 19.10 13.37
N VAL A 354 -11.42 19.68 14.07
CA VAL A 354 -9.99 19.47 13.78
C VAL A 354 -9.60 18.01 13.98
N TRP A 355 -10.16 17.34 14.98
CA TRP A 355 -9.98 15.90 15.19
C TRP A 355 -10.40 15.10 13.95
N HIS A 356 -11.61 15.30 13.42
CA HIS A 356 -12.08 14.60 12.21
C HIS A 356 -11.15 14.81 11.02
N VAL A 357 -10.79 16.07 10.73
CA VAL A 357 -9.87 16.39 9.63
C VAL A 357 -8.50 15.74 9.84
N GLY A 358 -7.97 15.81 11.06
CA GLY A 358 -6.70 15.19 11.43
C GLY A 358 -6.73 13.66 11.25
N CYS A 359 -7.80 13.00 11.66
CA CYS A 359 -7.96 11.55 11.47
C CYS A 359 -8.03 11.16 10.00
N ALA A 360 -8.81 11.87 9.17
CA ALA A 360 -8.88 11.62 7.73
C ALA A 360 -7.50 11.76 7.05
N LEU A 361 -6.77 12.83 7.39
CA LEU A 361 -5.42 13.06 6.87
C LEU A 361 -4.41 12.02 7.36
N ALA A 362 -4.48 11.60 8.63
CA ALA A 362 -3.62 10.55 9.15
C ALA A 362 -3.82 9.24 8.40
N VAL A 363 -5.08 8.85 8.12
CA VAL A 363 -5.39 7.67 7.29
C VAL A 363 -4.83 7.84 5.87
N MET A 364 -4.94 9.03 5.28
CA MET A 364 -4.33 9.32 3.98
C MET A 364 -2.81 9.10 4.01
N PHE A 365 -2.11 9.58 5.04
CA PHE A 365 -0.68 9.40 5.16
C PHE A 365 -0.27 7.95 5.43
N VAL A 366 -1.05 7.19 6.22
CA VAL A 366 -0.88 5.74 6.36
C VAL A 366 -1.03 5.05 5.01
N TYR A 367 -2.07 5.37 4.25
CA TYR A 367 -2.29 4.84 2.91
C TYR A 367 -1.11 5.14 1.97
N LEU A 368 -0.68 6.40 1.89
CA LEU A 368 0.45 6.80 1.04
C LEU A 368 1.75 6.11 1.47
N PHE A 369 1.96 5.96 2.78
CA PHE A 369 3.08 5.20 3.33
C PHE A 369 3.03 3.75 2.85
N LEU A 370 1.93 3.03 3.08
CA LEU A 370 1.77 1.64 2.66
C LEU A 370 1.90 1.47 1.13
N ARG A 371 1.32 2.38 0.36
CA ARG A 371 1.37 2.38 -1.11
C ARG A 371 2.78 2.54 -1.66
N SER A 372 3.59 3.36 -1.00
CA SER A 372 4.93 3.68 -1.48
C SER A 372 5.95 2.56 -1.38
N GLU A 373 5.61 1.51 -0.64
CA GLU A 373 6.58 0.51 -0.29
C GLU A 373 6.76 -0.53 -1.37
N VAL A 374 8.03 -0.81 -1.66
CA VAL A 374 8.44 -1.81 -2.63
C VAL A 374 8.95 -3.04 -1.89
N PHE A 375 8.16 -4.11 -1.91
CA PHE A 375 8.56 -5.45 -1.50
C PHE A 375 9.39 -6.07 -2.62
N ASN A 376 10.63 -6.38 -2.31
CA ASN A 376 11.49 -7.08 -3.25
C ASN A 376 11.36 -8.57 -2.96
N MET A 377 10.26 -9.16 -3.45
CA MET A 377 10.03 -10.62 -3.37
C MET A 377 10.95 -11.37 -4.33
N TYR A 378 11.26 -10.79 -5.50
CA TYR A 378 12.04 -11.46 -6.55
C TYR A 378 13.52 -11.64 -6.27
N GLY A 379 14.12 -10.90 -5.33
CA GLY A 379 15.53 -11.12 -4.99
C GLY A 379 15.85 -12.52 -4.47
N TYR A 380 14.83 -13.32 -4.12
CA TYR A 380 14.98 -14.74 -3.82
C TYR A 380 14.70 -15.63 -5.04
N VAL A 381 13.60 -15.38 -5.78
CA VAL A 381 13.18 -16.25 -6.90
C VAL A 381 14.10 -16.11 -8.11
N SER A 382 14.46 -14.88 -8.51
CA SER A 382 15.32 -14.68 -9.68
C SER A 382 16.73 -15.26 -9.47
N LYS A 383 17.19 -15.38 -8.21
CA LYS A 383 18.49 -16.00 -7.92
C LYS A 383 18.46 -17.52 -8.09
N TYR A 384 17.29 -18.15 -7.94
CA TYR A 384 17.11 -19.55 -8.29
C TYR A 384 16.85 -19.71 -9.79
N GLU A 385 16.00 -18.88 -10.41
CA GLU A 385 15.76 -18.97 -11.86
C GLU A 385 17.01 -18.65 -12.68
N THR A 386 17.77 -17.58 -12.43
CA THR A 386 19.04 -17.35 -13.17
C THR A 386 20.14 -18.35 -12.82
N TYR A 387 20.07 -19.01 -11.66
CA TYR A 387 21.01 -20.09 -11.34
C TYR A 387 20.61 -21.37 -12.08
N TYR A 388 19.31 -21.67 -12.19
CA TYR A 388 18.80 -22.81 -12.93
C TYR A 388 18.87 -22.59 -14.44
N GLU A 389 18.45 -21.45 -14.98
CA GLU A 389 18.63 -21.09 -16.39
C GLU A 389 20.12 -20.99 -16.73
N GLY A 390 20.95 -20.46 -15.83
CA GLY A 390 22.40 -20.44 -16.03
C GLY A 390 23.03 -21.84 -16.00
N GLU A 391 22.62 -22.72 -15.09
CA GLU A 391 23.09 -24.11 -15.04
C GLU A 391 22.53 -24.96 -16.17
N GLU A 392 21.28 -24.73 -16.57
CA GLU A 392 20.59 -25.41 -17.66
C GLU A 392 21.17 -24.97 -19.00
N GLN A 393 21.43 -23.68 -19.20
CA GLN A 393 22.09 -23.17 -20.39
C GLN A 393 23.56 -23.62 -20.45
N ASN A 394 24.30 -23.59 -19.32
CA ASN A 394 25.63 -24.21 -19.24
C ASN A 394 25.60 -25.75 -19.37
N TRP A 395 24.48 -26.40 -19.06
CA TRP A 395 24.32 -27.84 -19.24
C TRP A 395 24.04 -28.15 -20.70
N ILE A 396 23.16 -27.39 -21.36
CA ILE A 396 22.88 -27.46 -22.80
C ILE A 396 24.16 -27.18 -23.58
N GLU A 397 24.90 -26.10 -23.28
CA GLU A 397 26.18 -25.79 -23.92
C GLU A 397 27.19 -26.94 -23.75
N ARG A 398 27.28 -27.55 -22.56
CA ARG A 398 28.13 -28.75 -22.33
C ARG A 398 27.65 -30.00 -23.05
N GLN A 399 26.36 -30.14 -23.34
CA GLN A 399 25.86 -31.24 -24.18
C GLN A 399 26.15 -30.98 -25.66
N VAL A 400 26.03 -29.73 -26.11
CA VAL A 400 26.35 -29.33 -27.50
C VAL A 400 27.85 -29.53 -27.77
N GLU A 401 28.73 -29.09 -26.88
CA GLU A 401 30.19 -29.28 -26.99
C GLU A 401 30.55 -30.77 -27.11
N LYS A 402 29.93 -31.64 -26.29
CA LYS A 402 30.13 -33.10 -26.38
C LYS A 402 29.66 -33.71 -27.70
N VAL A 403 28.61 -33.15 -28.30
CA VAL A 403 28.09 -33.60 -29.60
C VAL A 403 29.00 -33.13 -30.72
N GLU A 404 29.53 -31.90 -30.65
CA GLU A 404 30.51 -31.38 -31.61
C GLU A 404 31.81 -32.17 -31.57
N ASP A 405 32.35 -32.46 -30.38
CA ASP A 405 33.54 -33.33 -30.21
C ASP A 405 33.31 -34.73 -30.80
N LEU A 406 32.10 -35.29 -30.64
CA LEU A 406 31.75 -36.59 -31.19
C LEU A 406 31.62 -36.54 -32.72
N ILE A 407 31.12 -35.45 -33.29
CA ILE A 407 31.03 -35.24 -34.73
C ILE A 407 32.43 -35.08 -35.33
N GLU A 408 33.31 -34.27 -34.73
CA GLU A 408 34.69 -34.09 -35.21
C GLU A 408 35.50 -35.39 -35.12
N TYR A 409 35.25 -36.20 -34.09
CA TYR A 409 35.82 -37.55 -33.98
C TYR A 409 35.34 -38.50 -35.10
N LEU A 410 34.07 -38.41 -35.49
CA LEU A 410 33.49 -39.24 -36.54
C LEU A 410 33.82 -38.76 -37.96
N ASP A 411 34.00 -37.45 -38.18
CA ASP A 411 34.40 -36.88 -39.48
C ASP A 411 35.86 -37.17 -39.84
N GLY A 412 36.68 -37.55 -38.85
CA GLY A 412 38.05 -38.04 -39.06
C GLY A 412 38.16 -39.55 -39.29
N GLU A 413 37.08 -40.31 -39.04
CA GLU A 413 37.07 -41.76 -39.24
C GLU A 413 36.61 -42.10 -40.66
N THR A 414 37.42 -42.88 -41.35
CA THR A 414 37.00 -43.48 -42.62
C THR A 414 35.86 -44.47 -42.36
N GLU A 415 34.91 -44.58 -43.29
CA GLU A 415 33.75 -45.47 -43.19
C GLU A 415 34.15 -46.94 -42.86
N GLU A 416 35.35 -47.34 -43.26
CA GLU A 416 35.97 -48.64 -42.98
C GLU A 416 36.35 -48.82 -41.49
N GLU A 417 36.93 -47.81 -40.84
CA GLU A 417 37.28 -47.85 -39.41
C GLU A 417 36.03 -47.88 -38.51
N PHE A 418 34.97 -47.19 -38.91
CA PHE A 418 33.69 -47.20 -38.20
C PHE A 418 33.01 -48.58 -38.26
N VAL A 419 33.04 -49.24 -39.42
CA VAL A 419 32.48 -50.59 -39.62
C VAL A 419 33.30 -51.64 -38.87
N GLU A 420 34.64 -51.56 -38.89
CA GLU A 420 35.52 -52.47 -38.15
C GLU A 420 35.30 -52.35 -36.63
N ARG A 421 35.10 -51.13 -36.12
CA ARG A 421 34.83 -50.91 -34.69
C ARG A 421 33.42 -51.35 -34.26
N LYS A 422 32.41 -51.17 -35.12
CA LYS A 422 31.06 -51.75 -34.91
C LYS A 422 31.11 -53.28 -34.81
N SER A 423 32.02 -53.92 -35.54
CA SER A 423 32.21 -55.37 -35.48
C SER A 423 32.85 -55.83 -34.15
N GLN A 424 33.66 -54.98 -33.51
CA GLN A 424 34.31 -55.28 -32.23
C GLN A 424 33.45 -54.96 -30.99
N VAL A 425 32.54 -53.99 -31.07
CA VAL A 425 31.65 -53.58 -29.96
C VAL A 425 30.43 -54.53 -29.80
N GLY A 426 30.28 -55.53 -30.67
CA GLY A 426 29.22 -56.55 -30.63
C GLY A 426 29.20 -57.51 -29.42
N ARG A 427 29.94 -57.22 -28.33
CA ARG A 427 29.90 -58.01 -27.08
C ARG A 427 29.98 -57.13 -25.83
N GLY A 428 28.97 -56.28 -25.62
CA GLY A 428 28.83 -55.63 -24.31
C GLY A 428 27.81 -54.50 -24.25
N GLY A 429 26.54 -54.85 -24.04
CA GLY A 429 25.49 -54.09 -23.37
C GLY A 429 25.44 -52.55 -23.42
N ASN A 430 24.32 -52.05 -23.95
CA ASN A 430 23.58 -50.85 -23.54
C ASN A 430 23.87 -49.48 -24.19
N THR A 431 24.84 -49.35 -25.10
CA THR A 431 25.08 -48.09 -25.85
C THR A 431 24.19 -47.93 -27.08
N GLN A 432 23.77 -49.03 -27.71
CA GLN A 432 22.93 -49.00 -28.91
C GLN A 432 21.54 -48.39 -28.64
N THR A 433 20.99 -48.65 -27.45
CA THR A 433 19.71 -48.08 -27.00
C THR A 433 19.78 -46.56 -26.79
N GLN A 434 20.92 -46.01 -26.35
CA GLN A 434 21.08 -44.57 -26.14
C GLN A 434 21.21 -43.80 -27.46
N MET A 435 21.87 -44.40 -28.46
CA MET A 435 22.06 -43.76 -29.76
C MET A 435 20.78 -43.77 -30.60
N GLU A 436 19.98 -44.85 -30.52
CA GLU A 436 18.63 -44.87 -31.12
C GLU A 436 17.68 -43.87 -30.43
N LEU A 437 17.81 -43.64 -29.12
CA LEU A 437 17.04 -42.62 -28.40
C LEU A 437 17.38 -41.20 -28.85
N VAL A 438 18.67 -40.88 -29.06
CA VAL A 438 19.12 -39.54 -29.51
C VAL A 438 18.69 -39.24 -30.95
N VAL A 439 18.76 -40.24 -31.84
CA VAL A 439 18.29 -40.08 -33.24
C VAL A 439 16.78 -39.85 -33.27
N ARG A 440 16.01 -40.60 -32.45
CA ARG A 440 14.55 -40.49 -32.38
C ARG A 440 14.07 -39.19 -31.73
N GLU A 441 14.82 -38.63 -30.77
CA GLU A 441 14.55 -37.30 -30.22
C GLU A 441 14.85 -36.18 -31.24
N ARG A 442 15.86 -36.36 -32.10
CA ARG A 442 16.15 -35.41 -33.18
C ARG A 442 15.05 -35.37 -34.24
N GLU A 443 14.51 -36.52 -34.62
CA GLU A 443 13.39 -36.63 -35.56
C GLU A 443 12.10 -36.00 -34.98
N ASN A 444 11.77 -36.30 -33.71
CA ASN A 444 10.61 -35.71 -33.05
C ASN A 444 10.74 -34.19 -32.81
N SER A 445 11.96 -33.70 -32.57
CA SER A 445 12.22 -32.26 -32.38
C SER A 445 12.14 -31.49 -33.71
N ALA A 446 12.55 -32.11 -34.82
CA ALA A 446 12.41 -31.55 -36.16
C ALA A 446 10.93 -31.47 -36.59
N GLU A 447 10.11 -32.48 -36.25
CA GLU A 447 8.66 -32.46 -36.49
C GLU A 447 7.93 -31.44 -35.59
N GLY A 448 8.36 -31.25 -34.34
CA GLY A 448 7.80 -30.26 -33.42
C GLY A 448 8.04 -28.81 -33.87
N LEU A 449 9.25 -28.49 -34.36
CA LEU A 449 9.62 -27.16 -34.88
C LEU A 449 8.91 -26.82 -36.20
N GLY A 450 8.57 -27.81 -37.02
CA GLY A 450 7.76 -27.62 -38.24
C GLY A 450 6.28 -27.29 -37.97
N SER A 451 5.79 -27.50 -36.75
CA SER A 451 4.40 -27.20 -36.36
C SER A 451 4.21 -25.81 -35.71
N ILE A 452 5.32 -25.13 -35.41
CA ILE A 452 5.36 -23.80 -34.74
C ILE A 452 5.69 -22.68 -35.74
N LEU A 453 6.18 -23.01 -36.94
CA LEU A 453 6.31 -22.12 -38.09
C LEU A 453 5.10 -22.28 -39.02
#